data_AF-A0ABD4YZ14-F1
#
_entry.id   AF-A0ABD4YZ14-F1
#
_cell.length_a   1.000
_cell.length_b   1.000
_cell.length_c   1.000
_cell.angle_alpha   90.00
_cell.angle_beta   90.00
_cell.angle_gamma   90.00
#
_symmetry.space_group_name_H-M   'P 1'
#
loop_
_entity.id
_entity.type
_entity.pdbx_description
1 polymer ?
#
loop_
_entity_poly.entity_id
_entity_poly.type
_entity_poly.pdbx_seq_one_letter_code
_entity_poly.pdbx_strand_id
1 'polypeptide(L)'
;MSHDDILEALNAYDQELSAILGRFNRTRDSLSIDPQDNYRLRTLTVELVDLLHDHIPGSLPHERQVTDLYNEGNSNFFHGASYSCVADIQAVVKAVITRVSRTRESPRFSRRLFG
;
A
#
# COMPACT_ATOMS: atom_id res chain seq x y z
N MET A 1 -0.64 7.98 16.11
CA MET A 1 -0.78 6.51 16.27
C MET A 1 0.44 5.93 16.94
N SER A 2 0.28 4.82 17.66
CA SER A 2 1.41 4.01 18.15
C SER A 2 2.06 3.25 16.99
N HIS A 3 3.27 2.74 17.20
CA HIS A 3 3.97 1.92 16.20
C HIS A 3 3.22 0.62 15.90
N ASP A 4 2.64 0.00 16.93
CA ASP A 4 1.82 -1.20 16.79
C ASP A 4 0.55 -0.91 15.99
N ASP A 5 -0.10 0.24 16.24
CA ASP A 5 -1.30 0.65 15.50
C ASP A 5 -0.99 0.87 14.00
N ILE A 6 0.19 1.42 13.68
CA ILE A 6 0.63 1.62 12.29
C ILE A 6 0.83 0.28 11.59
N LEU A 7 1.47 -0.68 12.26
CA LEU A 7 1.65 -2.02 11.72
C LEU A 7 0.32 -2.74 11.54
N GLU A 8 -0.59 -2.63 12.50
CA GLU A 8 -1.93 -3.20 12.40
C GLU A 8 -2.69 -2.63 11.20
N ALA A 9 -2.68 -1.30 11.03
CA ALA A 9 -3.31 -0.64 9.90
C ALA A 9 -2.70 -1.06 8.55
N LEU A 10 -1.36 -1.11 8.44
CA LEU A 10 -0.69 -1.55 7.23
C LEU A 10 -1.00 -3.02 6.88
N ASN A 11 -1.07 -3.90 7.88
CA ASN A 11 -1.47 -5.30 7.67
C ASN A 11 -2.93 -5.42 7.24
N ALA A 12 -3.82 -4.58 7.76
CA ALA A 12 -5.21 -4.52 7.31
C ALA A 12 -5.30 -4.09 5.84
N TYR A 13 -4.50 -3.11 5.41
CA TYR A 13 -4.39 -2.73 3.99
C TYR A 13 -3.84 -3.86 3.12
N ASP A 14 -2.81 -4.58 3.56
CA ASP A 14 -2.28 -5.73 2.82
C ASP A 14 -3.34 -6.84 2.64
N GLN A 15 -4.10 -7.15 3.69
CA GLN A 15 -5.19 -8.12 3.65
C GLN A 15 -6.30 -7.71 2.69
N GLU A 16 -6.72 -6.44 2.74
CA GLU A 16 -7.77 -5.93 1.88
C GLU A 16 -7.34 -5.93 0.40
N LEU A 17 -6.11 -5.51 0.10
CA LEU A 17 -5.54 -5.59 -1.25
C LEU A 17 -5.46 -7.05 -1.74
N SER A 18 -5.07 -7.98 -0.87
CA SER A 18 -5.09 -9.41 -1.17
C SER A 18 -6.50 -9.92 -1.47
N ALA A 19 -7.51 -9.43 -0.76
CA ALA A 19 -8.89 -9.82 -0.98
C ALA A 19 -9.41 -9.27 -2.32
N ILE A 20 -9.08 -8.02 -2.67
CA ILE A 20 -9.39 -7.43 -3.99
C ILE A 20 -8.75 -8.27 -5.11
N LEU A 21 -7.46 -8.61 -4.99
CA LEU A 21 -6.76 -9.47 -5.97
C LEU A 21 -7.48 -10.81 -6.16
N GLY A 22 -7.95 -11.42 -5.08
CA GLY A 22 -8.71 -12.68 -5.12
C GLY A 22 -10.09 -12.58 -5.75
N ARG A 23 -10.67 -11.37 -5.88
CA ARG A 23 -11.99 -11.12 -6.46
C ARG A 23 -11.97 -10.71 -7.93
N PHE A 24 -10.79 -10.57 -8.54
CA PHE A 24 -10.71 -10.31 -9.98
C PHE A 24 -11.42 -11.43 -10.77
N ASN A 25 -12.34 -11.04 -11.64
CA ASN A 25 -13.04 -11.97 -12.50
C ASN A 25 -12.22 -12.23 -13.75
N ARG A 26 -11.78 -13.48 -13.89
CA ARG A 26 -11.06 -13.97 -15.07
C ARG A 26 -12.03 -14.69 -16.00
N THR A 27 -12.17 -14.16 -17.20
CA THR A 27 -12.78 -14.87 -18.33
C THR A 27 -11.68 -15.39 -19.27
N ARG A 28 -12.07 -16.05 -20.36
CA ARG A 28 -11.10 -16.46 -21.40
C ARG A 28 -10.37 -15.26 -22.01
N ASP A 29 -11.07 -14.13 -22.13
CA ASP A 29 -10.65 -13.00 -22.94
C ASP A 29 -10.37 -11.74 -22.08
N SER A 30 -10.63 -11.77 -20.77
CA SER A 30 -10.46 -10.62 -19.88
C SER A 30 -10.11 -10.99 -18.44
N LEU A 31 -9.44 -10.06 -17.76
CA LEU A 31 -9.27 -10.04 -16.31
C LEU A 31 -9.77 -8.67 -15.84
N SER A 32 -10.85 -8.66 -15.07
CA SER A 32 -11.55 -7.41 -14.72
C SER A 32 -11.84 -7.33 -13.23
N ILE A 33 -11.76 -6.12 -12.70
CA ILE A 33 -12.11 -5.79 -11.31
C ILE A 33 -13.62 -5.51 -11.21
N ASP A 34 -14.23 -5.87 -10.09
CA ASP A 34 -15.60 -5.44 -9.77
C ASP A 34 -15.63 -3.90 -9.53
N PRO A 35 -16.67 -3.17 -9.96
CA PRO A 35 -16.76 -1.73 -9.72
C PRO A 35 -16.66 -1.34 -8.23
N GLN A 36 -17.21 -2.13 -7.31
CA GLN A 36 -17.12 -1.87 -5.87
C GLN A 36 -15.69 -2.02 -5.37
N ASP A 37 -14.96 -3.03 -5.86
CA ASP A 37 -13.55 -3.19 -5.54
C ASP A 37 -12.70 -2.07 -6.13
N ASN A 38 -13.07 -1.53 -7.30
CA ASN A 38 -12.41 -0.37 -7.89
C ASN A 38 -12.60 0.90 -7.05
N TYR A 39 -13.82 1.15 -6.55
CA TYR A 39 -14.09 2.24 -5.60
C TYR A 39 -13.35 2.02 -4.28
N ARG A 40 -13.32 0.79 -3.78
CA ARG A 40 -12.61 0.47 -2.54
C ARG A 40 -11.11 0.70 -2.70
N LEU A 41 -10.52 0.29 -3.81
CA LEU A 41 -9.11 0.55 -4.11
C LEU A 41 -8.80 2.04 -4.12
N ARG A 42 -9.67 2.87 -4.72
CA ARG A 42 -9.51 4.33 -4.70
C ARG A 42 -9.42 4.86 -3.26
N THR A 43 -10.34 4.44 -2.41
CA THR A 43 -10.35 4.83 -1.00
C THR A 43 -9.09 4.34 -0.29
N LEU A 44 -8.71 3.08 -0.49
CA LEU A 44 -7.49 2.49 0.08
C LEU A 44 -6.24 3.27 -0.32
N THR A 45 -6.12 3.68 -1.58
CA THR A 45 -4.99 4.47 -2.05
C THR A 45 -4.88 5.80 -1.31
N VAL A 46 -5.99 6.52 -1.13
CA VAL A 46 -6.01 7.80 -0.40
C VAL A 46 -5.64 7.58 1.07
N GLU A 47 -6.34 6.67 1.75
CA GLU A 47 -6.09 6.37 3.16
C GLU A 47 -4.65 5.90 3.41
N LEU A 48 -4.09 5.10 2.50
CA LEU A 48 -2.71 4.64 2.57
C LEU A 48 -1.73 5.81 2.43
N VAL A 49 -1.91 6.68 1.44
CA VAL A 49 -1.04 7.85 1.25
C VAL A 49 -1.09 8.76 2.47
N ASP A 50 -2.28 9.03 3.02
CA ASP A 50 -2.44 9.83 4.23
C ASP A 50 -1.73 9.18 5.43
N LEU A 51 -1.91 7.87 5.65
CA LEU A 51 -1.22 7.14 6.71
C LEU A 51 0.31 7.20 6.56
N LEU A 52 0.82 7.03 5.33
CA LEU A 52 2.25 7.13 5.06
C LEU A 52 2.78 8.53 5.36
N HIS A 53 2.05 9.56 4.92
CA HIS A 53 2.41 10.96 5.10
C HIS A 53 2.45 11.36 6.58
N ASP A 54 1.40 11.02 7.32
CA ASP A 54 1.18 11.48 8.69
C ASP A 54 2.05 10.74 9.71
N HIS A 55 2.43 9.49 9.42
CA HIS A 55 2.96 8.59 10.45
C HIS A 55 4.28 7.90 10.11
N ILE A 56 4.76 7.97 8.87
CA ILE A 56 6.01 7.30 8.47
C ILE A 56 7.05 8.32 7.99
N PRO A 57 8.07 8.65 8.79
CA PRO A 57 9.11 9.59 8.38
C PRO A 57 9.85 9.15 7.11
N GLY A 58 9.97 10.05 6.13
CA GLY A 58 10.64 9.75 4.86
C GLY A 58 9.92 8.70 4.02
N SER A 59 8.58 8.67 4.07
CA SER A 59 7.72 7.84 3.24
C SER A 59 7.42 8.45 1.86
N LEU A 60 7.77 9.71 1.62
CA LEU A 60 7.51 10.43 0.35
C LEU A 60 7.79 9.63 -0.95
N PRO A 61 8.88 8.84 -1.07
CA PRO A 61 9.07 7.98 -2.24
C PRO A 61 7.97 6.90 -2.40
N HIS A 62 7.51 6.32 -1.29
CA HIS A 62 6.45 5.31 -1.27
C HIS A 62 5.08 5.96 -1.54
N GLU A 63 4.81 7.15 -0.98
CA GLU A 63 3.60 7.93 -1.28
C GLU A 63 3.46 8.19 -2.79
N ARG A 64 4.54 8.67 -3.42
CA ARG A 64 4.59 8.91 -4.87
C ARG A 64 4.40 7.62 -5.64
N GLN A 65 5.11 6.56 -5.27
CA GLN A 65 5.01 5.27 -5.95
C GLN A 65 3.59 4.71 -5.90
N VAL A 66 2.90 4.75 -4.76
CA VAL A 66 1.50 4.32 -4.63
C VAL A 66 0.60 5.16 -5.54
N THR A 67 0.78 6.48 -5.54
CA THR A 67 -0.01 7.41 -6.36
C THR A 67 0.20 7.17 -7.85
N ASP A 68 1.45 7.00 -8.27
CA ASP A 68 1.82 6.76 -9.66
C ASP A 68 1.26 5.42 -10.16
N LEU A 69 1.39 4.35 -9.37
CA LEU A 69 0.84 3.03 -9.68
C LEU A 69 -0.70 3.06 -9.80
N TYR A 70 -1.38 3.78 -8.91
CA TYR A 70 -2.83 3.94 -8.98
C TYR A 70 -3.25 4.73 -10.24
N ASN A 71 -2.55 5.82 -10.57
CA ASN A 71 -2.85 6.62 -11.74
C ASN A 71 -2.59 5.86 -13.05
N GLU A 72 -1.45 5.15 -13.13
CA GLU A 72 -1.12 4.29 -14.27
C GLU A 72 -2.16 3.18 -14.43
N GLY A 73 -2.54 2.52 -13.33
CA GLY A 73 -3.54 1.46 -13.32
C GLY A 73 -4.94 1.90 -13.79
N ASN A 74 -5.31 3.17 -13.58
CA ASN A 74 -6.59 3.74 -14.02
C ASN A 74 -6.52 4.44 -15.38
N SER A 75 -5.32 4.62 -15.95
CA SER A 75 -5.13 5.25 -17.26
C SER A 75 -5.54 4.37 -18.46
N ASN A 76 -6.19 3.23 -18.19
CA ASN A 76 -6.63 2.28 -19.22
C ASN A 76 -8.01 2.60 -19.81
N PHE A 77 -8.32 2.00 -20.96
CA PHE A 77 -9.55 2.23 -21.73
C PHE A 77 -10.84 2.00 -20.91
N PHE A 78 -10.77 1.20 -19.85
CA PHE A 78 -11.91 0.82 -19.01
C PHE A 78 -12.02 1.61 -17.70
N HIS A 79 -11.11 2.56 -17.42
CA HIS A 79 -11.11 3.41 -16.22
C HIS A 79 -11.19 2.61 -14.90
N GLY A 80 -10.62 1.40 -14.90
CA GLY A 80 -10.64 0.50 -13.76
C GLY A 80 -9.26 -0.06 -13.50
N ALA A 81 -8.88 -0.17 -12.23
CA ALA A 81 -7.56 -0.64 -11.88
C ALA A 81 -7.27 -2.04 -12.44
N SER A 82 -6.09 -2.20 -13.06
CA SER A 82 -5.60 -3.50 -13.49
C SER A 82 -5.19 -4.36 -12.29
N TYR A 83 -5.15 -5.68 -12.48
CA TYR A 83 -4.62 -6.60 -11.47
C TYR A 83 -3.19 -6.24 -11.07
N SER A 84 -2.35 -5.84 -12.04
CA SER A 84 -0.97 -5.42 -11.78
C SER A 84 -0.92 -4.20 -10.87
N CYS A 85 -1.78 -3.19 -11.10
CA CYS A 85 -1.86 -2.01 -10.24
C CYS A 85 -2.10 -2.38 -8.76
N VAL A 86 -3.10 -3.24 -8.49
CA VAL A 86 -3.40 -3.67 -7.12
C VAL A 86 -2.23 -4.46 -6.52
N ALA A 87 -1.61 -5.34 -7.30
CA ALA A 87 -0.48 -6.16 -6.86
C ALA A 87 0.78 -5.31 -6.55
N ASP A 88 1.05 -4.30 -7.38
CA ASP A 88 2.20 -3.42 -7.21
C ASP A 88 2.01 -2.50 -5.99
N ILE A 89 0.80 -1.97 -5.77
CA ILE A 89 0.47 -1.24 -4.53
C ILE A 89 0.66 -2.14 -3.31
N GLN A 90 0.18 -3.39 -3.37
CA GLN A 90 0.40 -4.37 -2.30
C GLN A 90 1.88 -4.61 -2.01
N ALA A 91 2.72 -4.69 -3.05
CA ALA A 91 4.16 -4.85 -2.90
C ALA A 91 4.79 -3.66 -2.16
N VAL A 92 4.35 -2.43 -2.46
CA VAL A 92 4.79 -1.22 -1.73
C VAL A 92 4.37 -1.29 -0.27
N VAL A 93 3.12 -1.69 0.04
CA VAL A 93 2.65 -1.86 1.42
C VAL A 93 3.53 -2.87 2.18
N LYS A 94 3.84 -4.02 1.59
CA LYS A 94 4.72 -5.03 2.20
C LYS A 94 6.14 -4.52 2.45
N ALA A 95 6.67 -3.69 1.55
CA ALA A 95 7.97 -3.04 1.75
C ALA A 95 7.94 -2.06 2.93
N VAL A 96 6.87 -1.28 3.06
CA VAL A 96 6.66 -0.37 4.19
C VAL A 96 6.52 -1.15 5.50
N ILE A 97 5.71 -2.22 5.55
CA ILE A 97 5.60 -3.10 6.72
C ILE A 97 6.98 -3.59 7.14
N THR A 98 7.77 -4.12 6.19
CA THR A 98 9.13 -4.61 6.47
C THR A 98 10.02 -3.52 7.06
N ARG A 99 9.93 -2.29 6.54
CA ARG A 99 10.70 -1.14 7.05
C ARG A 99 10.27 -0.77 8.47
N VAL A 100 8.98 -0.64 8.71
CA VAL A 100 8.40 -0.26 10.02
C VAL A 100 8.73 -1.31 11.08
N SER A 101 8.62 -2.60 10.75
CA SER A 101 8.99 -3.70 11.64
C SER A 101 10.48 -3.68 12.01
N ARG A 102 11.38 -3.44 11.05
CA ARG A 102 12.83 -3.35 11.31
C ARG A 102 13.22 -2.16 12.19
N THR A 103 12.52 -1.03 12.08
CA THR A 103 12.77 0.14 12.94
C THR A 103 12.49 -0.18 14.41
N ARG A 104 11.56 -1.10 14.71
CA ARG A 104 11.32 -1.61 16.07
C ARG A 104 12.45 -2.49 16.60
N GLU A 105 13.01 -3.34 15.73
CA GLU A 105 14.09 -4.28 16.08
C GLU A 105 15.46 -3.62 16.20
N SER A 106 15.66 -2.42 15.62
CA SER A 106 16.88 -1.63 15.78
C SER A 106 16.68 -0.44 16.72
N PRO A 107 16.87 -0.61 18.04
CA PRO A 107 17.24 0.50 18.91
C PRO A 107 18.71 0.86 18.63
N ARG A 108 19.04 1.29 17.41
CA ARG A 108 20.43 1.60 17.05
C ARG A 108 20.80 2.99 17.53
N PHE A 109 21.60 2.96 18.60
CA PHE A 109 22.53 3.98 19.11
C PHE A 109 22.03 5.00 20.14
N SER A 110 21.51 4.50 21.27
CA SER A 110 21.82 5.14 22.56
C SER A 110 23.11 4.53 23.13
N ARG A 111 24.26 5.03 22.67
CA ARG A 111 25.61 5.00 23.32
C ARG A 111 26.70 5.29 22.28
N ARG A 112 27.57 6.25 22.60
CA ARG A 112 28.79 6.71 21.88
C ARG A 112 28.65 7.92 20.96
N LEU A 113 28.09 9.04 21.43
CA LEU A 113 28.51 10.37 20.95
C LEU A 113 28.33 11.45 22.04
N PHE A 114 28.68 11.15 23.29
CA PHE A 114 29.12 12.12 24.31
C PHE A 114 30.02 11.26 25.23
N GLY A 115 31.33 11.48 25.30
CA GLY A 115 32.00 12.77 25.44
C GLY A 115 32.33 12.90 26.91
#